data_AF-A0A379S9C0-F1
#
_entry.id   AF-A0A379S9C0-F1
#
_cell.length_a   1.000
_cell.length_b   1.000
_cell.length_c   1.000
_cell.angle_alpha   90.00
_cell.angle_beta   90.00
_cell.angle_gamma   90.00
#
_symmetry.space_group_name_H-M   'P 1'
#
loop_
_entity.id
_entity.type
_entity.pdbx_description
1 polymer ?
#
loop_
_entity_poly.entity_id
_entity_poly.type
_entity_poly.pdbx_seq_one_letter_code
_entity_poly.pdbx_strand_id
1 'polypeptide(L)' 'MTIAYIALGSNQASPLEQVNAALKAIAGIPDSRIVAVSSFYRTPPLGPQNQPDYLNARRRTGYGAYRRRLAESYPAY' A
#
# COMPACT_ATOMS: atom_id res chain seq x y z
N MET A 1 -10.71 -4.05 -14.05
CA MET A 1 -9.69 -3.99 -12.97
C MET A 1 -8.78 -2.82 -13.28
N THR A 2 -8.78 -1.79 -12.43
CA THR A 2 -7.96 -0.59 -12.61
C THR A 2 -6.74 -0.68 -11.70
N ILE A 3 -5.57 -0.31 -12.22
CA ILE A 3 -4.34 -0.27 -11.43
C ILE A 3 -4.08 1.17 -10.99
N ALA A 4 -3.90 1.37 -9.69
CA ALA A 4 -3.45 2.62 -9.10
C ALA A 4 -2.04 2.46 -8.52
N TYR A 5 -1.24 3.53 -8.63
CA TYR A 5 0.08 3.60 -8.00
C TYR A 5 0.04 4.63 -6.86
N ILE A 6 0.47 4.23 -5.67
CA ILE A 6 0.48 5.08 -4.47
C ILE A 6 1.94 5.23 -4.02
N ALA A 7 2.41 6.47 -3.89
CA ALA A 7 3.70 6.77 -3.28
C ALA A 7 3.53 6.97 -1.77
N LEU A 8 4.41 6.37 -0.98
CA LEU A 8 4.49 6.51 0.47
C LEU A 8 5.84 7.11 0.83
N GLY A 9 5.85 8.09 1.74
CA GLY A 9 7.06 8.73 2.23
C GLY A 9 6.90 9.10 3.70
N SER A 10 7.93 8.83 4.51
CA SER A 10 8.00 9.29 5.91
C SER A 10 9.43 9.67 6.28
N ASN A 11 9.60 10.76 7.01
CA ASN A 11 10.90 11.24 7.50
C ASN A 11 10.89 11.65 8.98
N GLN A 12 9.82 11.35 9.72
CA GLN A 12 9.67 11.74 11.12
C GLN A 12 9.39 10.52 12.01
N ALA A 13 9.82 10.61 13.28
CA ALA A 13 9.69 9.57 14.30
C ALA A 13 10.26 8.21 13.84
N SER A 14 9.39 7.24 13.54
CA SER A 14 9.76 5.89 13.10
C SER A 14 9.29 5.64 11.65
N PRO A 15 10.04 6.08 10.62
CA PRO A 15 9.59 6.00 9.23
C PRO A 15 9.22 4.60 8.76
N LEU A 16 9.98 3.58 9.19
CA LEU A 16 9.70 2.19 8.83
C LEU A 16 8.37 1.69 9.41
N GLU A 17 8.09 2.02 10.67
CA GLU A 17 6.84 1.65 11.33
C GLU A 17 5.66 2.34 10.67
N GLN A 18 5.80 3.63 10.33
CA GLN A 18 4.76 4.40 9.66
C GLN A 18 4.46 3.88 8.26
N VAL A 19 5.48 3.58 7.45
CA VAL A 19 5.30 2.99 6.12
C VAL A 19 4.63 1.62 6.23
N ASN A 20 5.03 0.79 7.20
CA ASN A 20 4.38 -0.51 7.44
C ASN A 20 2.92 -0.37 7.89
N ALA A 21 2.62 0.60 8.75
CA ALA A 21 1.25 0.89 9.18
C ALA A 21 0.38 1.36 7.99
N ALA A 22 0.92 2.22 7.12
CA ALA A 22 0.23 2.68 5.92
C ALA A 22 -0.05 1.51 4.96
N LEU A 23 0.90 0.58 4.78
CA LEU A 23 0.67 -0.63 3.98
C LEU A 23 -0.44 -1.50 4.55
N LYS A 24 -0.51 -1.67 5.88
CA LYS A 24 -1.61 -2.40 6.54
C LYS A 24 -2.95 -1.70 6.33
N ALA A 25 -3.01 -0.38 6.46
CA ALA A 25 -4.23 0.39 6.23
C ALA A 25 -4.71 0.28 4.78
N ILE A 26 -3.80 0.39 3.80
CA ILE A 26 -4.12 0.21 2.37
C ILE A 26 -4.63 -1.20 2.08
N ALA A 27 -4.07 -2.22 2.73
CA ALA A 27 -4.54 -3.60 2.59
C ALA A 27 -5.98 -3.80 3.09
N GLY A 28 -6.44 -2.95 4.01
CA GLY A 28 -7.80 -2.98 4.55
C GLY A 28 -8.84 -2.25 3.69
N ILE A 29 -8.47 -1.60 2.58
CA ILE A 29 -9.41 -0.88 1.72
C ILE A 29 -10.31 -1.90 0.99
N PRO A 30 -11.65 -1.81 1.12
CA PRO A 30 -12.59 -2.70 0.43
C PRO A 30 -12.43 -2.66 -1.09
N ASP A 31 -12.74 -3.79 -1.75
CA ASP A 31 -12.66 -3.96 -3.21
C ASP A 31 -11.31 -3.59 -3.84
N SER A 32 -10.26 -3.61 -3.03
CA SER A 32 -8.90 -3.35 -3.42
C SER A 32 -7.98 -4.47 -3.00
N ARG A 33 -6.88 -4.65 -3.74
CA ARG A 33 -5.80 -5.53 -3.32
C ARG A 33 -4.44 -4.97 -3.63
N ILE A 34 -3.55 -5.29 -2.72
CA ILE A 34 -2.12 -5.04 -2.81
C ILE A 34 -1.52 -6.01 -3.86
N VAL A 35 -1.16 -5.51 -5.06
CA VAL A 35 -0.49 -6.31 -6.13
C VAL A 35 1.04 -6.38 -5.97
N ALA A 36 1.75 -5.25 -5.88
CA ALA A 36 3.20 -5.21 -5.56
C ALA A 36 3.60 -4.02 -4.68
N VAL A 37 4.63 -4.21 -3.84
CA VAL A 37 5.30 -3.15 -3.05
C VAL A 37 6.75 -3.07 -3.54
N SER A 38 7.28 -1.87 -3.78
CA SER A 38 8.70 -1.71 -4.07
C SER A 38 9.57 -1.98 -2.83
N SER A 39 10.87 -2.06 -3.03
CA SER A 39 11.83 -1.88 -1.93
C SER A 39 11.64 -0.51 -1.25
N PHE A 40 12.16 -0.40 -0.02
CA PHE A 40 12.25 0.87 0.68
C PHE A 40 13.54 1.60 0.32
N TYR A 41 13.43 2.90 0.06
CA TYR A 41 14.56 3.75 -0.33
C TYR A 41 14.71 4.88 0.68
N ARG A 42 15.93 5.12 1.15
CA ARG A 42 16.25 6.35 1.88
C ARG A 42 16.70 7.41 0.88
N THR A 43 16.13 8.60 0.96
CA THR A 43 16.49 9.72 0.07
C THR A 43 16.57 11.01 0.88
N PRO A 44 17.49 11.93 0.52
CA PRO A 44 17.55 13.25 1.15
C PRO A 44 16.25 14.02 0.94
N PRO A 45 15.89 14.94 1.85
CA PRO A 45 14.73 15.81 1.67
C PRO A 45 14.91 16.72 0.46
N LEU A 46 13.85 16.87 -0.33
CA LEU A 46 13.77 17.92 -1.34
C LEU A 46 13.28 19.20 -0.64
N GLY A 47 14.10 20.25 -0.61
CA GLY A 47 13.80 21.50 0.13
C GLY A 47 14.76 21.73 1.30
N PRO A 48 14.28 22.28 2.44
CA PRO A 48 15.12 22.56 3.60
C PRO A 48 15.89 21.32 4.08
N GLN A 49 17.22 21.44 4.18
CA GLN A 49 18.11 20.34 4.51
C GLN A 49 18.23 20.07 6.02
N ASN A 50 17.58 20.87 6.86
CA ASN A 50 17.58 20.71 8.32
C ASN A 50 16.58 19.64 8.80
N GLN A 51 16.26 18.66 7.96
CA GLN A 51 15.31 17.59 8.22
C GLN A 51 15.93 16.22 7.93
N PRO A 52 15.47 15.14 8.60
CA PRO A 52 15.96 13.79 8.32
C PRO A 52 15.61 13.33 6.90
N ASP A 53 16.37 12.35 6.41
CA ASP A 53 16.07 11.62 5.18
C ASP A 53 14.69 10.97 5.20
N TYR A 54 14.04 10.93 4.04
CA TYR A 54 12.79 10.22 3.82
C TYR A 54 13.03 8.73 3.59
N LEU A 55 12.20 7.89 4.20
CA LEU A 55 11.95 6.53 3.76
C LEU A 55 10.78 6.52 2.77
N ASN A 56 11.05 6.14 1.53
CA ASN A 56 10.10 6.12 0.43
C ASN A 56 9.80 4.70 -0.07
N ALA A 57 8.54 4.47 -0.45
CA ALA A 57 8.07 3.24 -1.07
C ALA A 57 7.00 3.54 -2.14
N ARG A 58 6.88 2.70 -3.16
CA ARG A 58 5.79 2.76 -4.16
C ARG A 58 4.95 1.50 -4.10
N ARG A 59 3.65 1.65 -4.28
CA ARG A 59 2.66 0.58 -4.18
C ARG A 59 1.81 0.50 -5.43
N ARG A 60 1.55 -0.71 -5.93
CA ARG A 60 0.68 -0.97 -7.10
C ARG A 60 -0.62 -1.65 -6.69
N THR A 61 -1.69 -0.92 -6.45
CA THR A 61 -2.98 -1.47 -5.99
C THR A 61 -3.90 -1.78 -7.17
N GLY A 62 -4.62 -2.90 -7.12
CA GLY A 62 -5.67 -3.22 -8.09
C GLY A 62 -7.05 -2.96 -7.48
N TYR A 63 -7.91 -2.27 -8.22
CA TYR A 63 -9.31 -2.00 -7.88
C TYR A 63 -10.24 -2.69 -8.89
N GLY A 64 -11.33 -3.28 -8.40
CA GLY A 64 -12.38 -3.86 -9.25
C GLY A 64 -12.94 -5.15 -8.67
N ALA A 65 -14.26 -5.16 -8.51
CA ALA A 65 -15.07 -6.17 -7.84
C ALA A 65 -14.51 -7.59 -7.94
N TYR A 66 -13.88 -8.06 -6.86
CA TYR A 66 -13.77 -9.50 -6.64
C TYR A 66 -15.13 -9.96 -6.13
N ARG A 67 -16.08 -10.14 -7.06
CA ARG A 67 -17.34 -10.84 -6.80
C ARG A 67 -17.00 -12.30 -6.47
N ARG A 68 -16.54 -12.56 -5.25
CA ARG A 68 -16.62 -13.87 -4.63
C ARG A 68 -18.02 -13.96 -4.02
N ARG A 69 -19.03 -14.07 -4.89
CA ARG A 69 -20.40 -14.39 -4.48
C ARG A 69 -20.63 -15.85 -4.90
N LEU A 70 -20.82 -16.71 -3.90
CA LEU A 70 -21.39 -18.07 -3.98
C LEU A 70 -20.51 -19.17 -4.61
N ALA A 71 -19.59 -19.72 -3.83
CA ALA A 71 -19.10 -21.09 -4.03
C ALA A 71 -19.54 -22.04 -2.89
N GLU A 72 -20.45 -21.60 -2.00
CA GLU A 72 -20.94 -22.40 -0.87
C GLU A 72 -22.46 -22.27 -0.78
N SER A 73 -23.19 -22.94 -1.67
CA SER A 73 -24.60 -23.34 -1.47
C SER A 73 -25.19 -23.98 -2.74
N TYR A 74 -24.71 -25.18 -3.10
CA TYR A 74 -25.55 -26.15 -3.80
C TYR A 74 -25.21 -27.55 -3.26
N PRO A 75 -26.09 -28.20 -2.47
CA PRO A 75 -25.98 -29.64 -2.28
C PRO A 75 -26.23 -30.30 -3.64
N ALA A 76 -25.30 -31.16 -4.07
CA ALA A 76 -25.55 -32.05 -5.19
C ALA A 76 -26.77 -32.92 -4.83
N TYR A 77 -27.79 -32.89 -5.69
CA TYR A 77 -28.81 -33.94 -5.72
C TYR A 77 -28.20 -35.20 -6.34
#